data_AF-A0A953MAY7-F1
#
_entry.id   AF-A0A953MAY7-F1
#
_cell.length_a   1.000
_cell.length_b   1.000
_cell.length_c   1.000
_cell.angle_alpha   90.00
_cell.angle_beta   90.00
_cell.angle_gamma   90.00
#
_symmetry.space_group_name_H-M   'P 1'
#
loop_
_entity.id
_entity.type
_entity.pdbx_description
1 polymer ?
#
loop_
_entity_poly.entity_id
_entity_poly.type
_entity_poly.pdbx_seq_one_letter_code
_entity_poly.pdbx_strand_id
1 'polypeptide(L)'
;MRLTEEEIRRITLSAIEELGENATPQKVKKIVEESLSKIEHNVPVDKTSHTTGRVILTSFGLNNTGIVAAITKALSEAECDIQDISQKLMGEFFTMIMLVDITQSSYSLKELQEKMNEISDELKIKIFLQHEDLFRQMHRI
;
A
#
# COMPACT_ATOMS: atom_id res chain seq x y z
N MET A 1 -13.66 1.13 0.41
CA MET A 1 -13.11 2.44 0.80
C MET A 1 -13.30 2.61 2.30
N ARG A 2 -12.23 2.83 3.07
CA ARG A 2 -12.30 3.11 4.52
C ARG A 2 -11.89 4.56 4.72
N LEU A 3 -12.80 5.38 5.28
CA LEU A 3 -12.50 6.76 5.65
C LEU A 3 -11.59 6.77 6.88
N THR A 4 -10.65 7.70 6.90
CA THR A 4 -9.80 7.96 8.07
C THR A 4 -10.57 8.75 9.14
N GLU A 5 -10.09 8.70 10.37
CA GLU A 5 -10.73 9.38 11.51
C GLU A 5 -10.76 10.91 11.34
N GLU A 6 -9.73 11.50 10.73
CA GLU A 6 -9.67 12.93 10.39
C GLU A 6 -10.69 13.34 9.33
N GLU A 7 -10.94 12.49 8.32
CA GLU A 7 -11.95 12.75 7.29
C GLU A 7 -13.36 12.69 7.88
N ILE A 8 -13.63 11.69 8.74
CA ILE A 8 -14.91 11.58 9.45
C ILE A 8 -15.14 12.82 10.31
N ARG A 9 -14.12 13.27 11.05
CA ARG A 9 -14.20 14.48 11.88
C ARG A 9 -14.49 15.72 11.05
N ARG A 10 -13.82 15.91 9.91
CA ARG A 10 -14.00 17.07 9.03
C ARG A 10 -15.42 17.13 8.44
N ILE A 11 -15.92 15.99 7.95
CA ILE A 11 -17.29 15.87 7.44
C ILE A 11 -18.29 16.20 8.54
N THR A 12 -18.07 15.68 9.74
CA THR A 12 -18.97 15.90 10.88
C THR A 12 -19.03 17.39 11.26
N LEU A 13 -17.88 18.06 11.34
CA LEU A 13 -17.82 19.49 11.68
C LEU A 13 -18.48 20.37 10.59
N SER A 14 -18.22 20.07 9.30
CA SER A 14 -18.84 20.78 8.19
C SER A 14 -20.37 20.61 8.18
N ALA A 15 -20.86 19.41 8.48
CA ALA A 15 -22.30 19.15 8.57
C ALA A 15 -22.96 19.89 9.75
N ILE A 16 -22.25 20.02 10.88
CA ILE A 16 -22.73 20.78 12.05
C ILE A 16 -22.80 22.28 11.73
N GLU A 17 -21.79 22.85 11.07
CA GLU A 17 -21.78 24.27 10.69
C GLU A 17 -22.89 24.63 9.68
N GLU A 18 -23.15 23.77 8.69
CA GLU A 18 -24.18 24.04 7.67
C GLU A 18 -25.62 23.84 8.18
N LEU A 19 -25.84 22.90 9.11
CA LEU A 19 -27.19 22.58 9.60
C LEU A 19 -27.60 23.33 10.86
N GLY A 20 -26.65 23.69 11.73
CA GLY A 20 -26.91 24.29 13.03
C GLY A 20 -27.95 23.50 13.84
N GLU A 21 -28.83 24.21 14.56
CA GLU A 21 -29.85 23.59 15.42
C GLU A 21 -31.04 22.93 14.67
N ASN A 22 -31.11 23.06 13.33
CA ASN A 22 -32.23 22.55 12.50
C ASN A 22 -31.89 21.25 11.74
N ALA A 23 -30.96 20.46 12.27
CA ALA A 23 -30.50 19.21 11.66
C ALA A 23 -31.61 18.15 11.64
N THR A 24 -31.87 17.57 10.45
CA THR A 24 -32.71 16.39 10.29
C THR A 24 -31.93 15.26 9.61
N PRO A 25 -32.26 13.98 9.86
CA PRO A 25 -31.51 12.85 9.29
C PRO A 25 -31.36 12.90 7.75
N GLN A 26 -32.38 13.38 7.03
CA GLN A 26 -32.32 13.50 5.57
C GLN A 26 -31.37 14.61 5.11
N LYS A 27 -31.33 15.73 5.84
CA LYS A 27 -30.43 16.84 5.51
C LYS A 27 -28.98 16.49 5.84
N VAL A 28 -28.74 15.80 6.96
CA VAL A 28 -27.41 15.29 7.33
C VAL A 28 -26.89 14.33 6.26
N LYS A 29 -27.71 13.36 5.84
CA LYS A 29 -27.32 12.39 4.81
C LYS A 29 -26.91 13.07 3.50
N LYS A 30 -27.70 14.05 3.05
CA LYS A 30 -27.42 14.80 1.82
C LYS A 30 -26.08 15.56 1.88
N ILE A 31 -25.81 16.25 2.98
CA ILE A 31 -24.56 17.01 3.15
C ILE A 31 -23.35 16.09 3.26
N VAL A 32 -23.49 14.93 3.92
CA VAL A 32 -22.44 13.92 4.00
C VAL A 32 -22.13 13.36 2.60
N GLU A 33 -23.14 13.04 1.80
CA GLU A 33 -22.98 12.58 0.41
C GLU A 33 -22.34 13.66 -0.50
N GLU A 34 -22.76 14.91 -0.36
CA GLU A 34 -22.15 16.06 -1.06
C GLU A 34 -20.71 16.32 -0.61
N SER A 35 -20.39 16.11 0.66
CA SER A 35 -19.03 16.25 1.19
C SER A 35 -18.11 15.12 0.71
N LEU A 36 -18.62 13.89 0.65
CA LEU A 36 -17.90 12.72 0.12
C LEU A 36 -17.58 12.87 -1.37
N SER A 37 -18.53 13.37 -2.17
CA SER A 37 -18.29 13.65 -3.61
C SER A 37 -17.31 14.81 -3.84
N LYS A 38 -17.28 15.82 -2.96
CA LYS A 38 -16.24 16.87 -2.97
C LYS A 38 -14.86 16.34 -2.58
N ILE A 39 -14.79 15.35 -1.70
CA ILE A 39 -13.54 14.64 -1.41
C ILE A 39 -13.06 13.87 -2.65
N GLU A 40 -13.93 13.28 -3.47
CA GLU A 40 -13.52 12.62 -4.72
C GLU A 40 -12.93 13.60 -5.77
N HIS A 41 -13.28 14.89 -5.73
CA HIS A 41 -12.87 15.87 -6.76
C HIS A 41 -11.95 17.01 -6.27
N ASN A 42 -11.69 17.13 -4.96
CA ASN A 42 -10.87 18.21 -4.43
C ASN A 42 -9.99 17.75 -3.26
N VAL A 43 -9.46 16.52 -3.33
CA VAL A 43 -8.31 16.14 -2.48
C VAL A 43 -7.18 17.13 -2.78
N PRO A 44 -6.83 18.04 -1.87
CA PRO A 44 -5.49 18.61 -1.93
C PRO A 44 -4.59 17.39 -1.71
N VAL A 45 -3.80 17.02 -2.71
CA VAL A 45 -2.76 15.99 -2.55
C VAL A 45 -1.90 16.43 -1.37
N ASP A 46 -2.20 15.89 -0.19
CA ASP A 46 -1.43 16.10 1.00
C ASP A 46 -0.07 15.47 0.73
N LYS A 47 0.92 16.31 0.41
CA LYS A 47 2.30 15.92 0.19
C LYS A 47 2.97 15.34 1.44
N THR A 48 2.24 15.13 2.53
CA THR A 48 2.78 14.62 3.80
C THR A 48 2.11 13.37 4.36
N SER A 49 1.10 12.80 3.68
CA SER A 49 0.62 11.44 3.95
C SER A 49 0.58 10.61 2.67
N HIS A 50 1.76 10.25 2.19
CA HIS A 50 1.88 9.18 1.22
C HIS A 50 1.39 7.88 1.87
N THR A 51 0.17 7.40 1.58
CA THR A 51 0.07 5.97 1.28
C THR A 51 0.71 5.82 -0.09
N THR A 52 2.04 5.88 -0.13
CA THR A 52 2.76 5.51 -1.35
C THR A 52 2.32 4.09 -1.64
N GLY A 53 1.95 3.77 -2.88
CA GLY A 53 1.83 2.37 -3.31
C GLY A 53 3.17 1.64 -3.25
N ARG A 54 4.11 2.05 -2.40
CA ARG A 54 5.41 1.45 -2.22
C ARG A 54 5.33 0.34 -1.19
N VAL A 55 5.98 -0.74 -1.55
CA VAL A 55 6.10 -1.95 -0.77
C VAL A 55 7.56 -2.33 -0.67
N ILE A 56 7.92 -2.92 0.45
CA ILE A 56 9.23 -3.54 0.66
C ILE A 56 9.04 -5.04 0.48
N LEU A 57 9.72 -5.60 -0.50
CA LEU A 57 9.88 -7.04 -0.66
C LEU A 57 11.17 -7.46 0.04
N THR A 58 11.09 -8.46 0.93
CA THR A 58 12.26 -9.10 1.53
C THR A 58 12.23 -10.57 1.21
N SER A 59 13.32 -11.11 0.69
CA SER A 59 13.46 -12.53 0.40
C SER A 59 14.74 -13.09 0.98
N PHE A 60 14.70 -14.33 1.48
CA PHE A 60 15.86 -15.02 2.04
C PHE A 60 15.69 -16.55 1.97
N GLY A 61 16.80 -17.27 1.84
CA GLY A 61 16.80 -18.73 1.80
C GLY A 61 18.11 -19.30 1.29
N LEU A 62 18.17 -20.59 1.00
CA LEU A 62 19.33 -21.18 0.31
C LEU A 62 19.40 -20.65 -1.12
N ASN A 63 20.60 -20.28 -1.56
CA ASN A 63 20.81 -19.76 -2.89
C ASN A 63 20.56 -20.84 -3.94
N ASN A 64 19.74 -20.52 -4.94
CA ASN A 64 19.53 -21.35 -6.12
C ASN A 64 19.32 -20.46 -7.36
N THR A 65 19.53 -21.05 -8.54
CA THR A 65 19.37 -20.34 -9.80
C THR A 65 17.90 -20.02 -10.06
N GLY A 66 17.60 -18.76 -10.36
CA GLY A 66 16.26 -18.34 -10.81
C GLY A 66 15.49 -17.46 -9.83
N ILE A 67 15.95 -17.28 -8.58
CA ILE A 67 15.25 -16.47 -7.56
C ILE A 67 14.91 -15.07 -8.06
N VAL A 68 15.93 -14.33 -8.49
CA VAL A 68 15.76 -12.96 -8.98
C VAL A 68 14.85 -12.93 -10.20
N ALA A 69 15.03 -13.87 -11.14
CA ALA A 69 14.24 -13.92 -12.37
C ALA A 69 12.77 -14.21 -12.11
N ALA A 70 12.44 -15.14 -11.20
CA ALA A 70 11.06 -15.47 -10.86
C ALA A 70 10.35 -14.28 -10.22
N ILE A 71 11.01 -13.62 -9.25
CA ILE A 71 10.45 -12.47 -8.54
C ILE A 71 10.26 -11.29 -9.50
N THR A 72 11.28 -10.90 -10.26
CA THR A 72 11.18 -9.74 -11.17
C THR A 72 10.22 -9.99 -12.32
N LYS A 73 10.11 -11.23 -12.82
CA LYS A 73 9.10 -11.60 -13.81
C LYS A 73 7.69 -11.41 -13.26
N ALA A 74 7.40 -11.92 -12.07
CA ALA A 74 6.08 -11.78 -11.47
C ALA A 74 5.71 -10.32 -11.17
N LEU A 75 6.68 -9.50 -10.73
CA LEU A 75 6.50 -8.06 -10.55
C LEU A 75 6.25 -7.35 -11.89
N SER A 76 7.00 -7.70 -12.94
CA SER A 76 6.82 -7.12 -14.27
C SER A 76 5.48 -7.48 -14.90
N GLU A 77 5.02 -8.74 -14.76
CA GLU A 77 3.70 -9.18 -15.23
C GLU A 77 2.55 -8.48 -14.50
N ALA A 78 2.81 -8.01 -13.28
CA ALA A 78 1.89 -7.21 -12.49
C ALA A 78 2.07 -5.71 -12.69
N GLU A 79 2.87 -5.26 -13.67
CA GLU A 79 3.11 -3.83 -13.96
C GLU A 79 3.63 -3.03 -12.75
N CYS A 80 4.40 -3.68 -11.88
CA CYS A 80 5.05 -3.04 -10.74
C CYS A 80 6.39 -2.39 -11.15
N ASP A 81 6.71 -1.24 -10.57
CA ASP A 81 7.96 -0.52 -10.80
C ASP A 81 8.98 -0.82 -9.71
N ILE A 82 10.18 -1.29 -10.07
CA ILE A 82 11.24 -1.60 -9.12
C ILE A 82 12.11 -0.35 -8.95
N GLN A 83 11.98 0.30 -7.80
CA GLN A 83 12.68 1.56 -7.51
C GLN A 83 14.09 1.35 -6.96
N ASP A 84 14.28 0.30 -6.17
CA ASP A 84 15.58 -0.06 -5.62
C ASP A 84 15.66 -1.57 -5.35
N ILE A 85 16.87 -2.11 -5.43
CA ILE A 85 17.17 -3.53 -5.20
C ILE A 85 18.56 -3.66 -4.56
N SER A 86 18.61 -4.39 -3.45
CA SER A 86 19.83 -4.80 -2.79
C SER A 86 19.79 -6.30 -2.57
N GLN A 87 20.81 -7.01 -3.07
CA GLN A 87 20.96 -8.45 -2.87
C GLN A 87 22.33 -8.77 -2.29
N LYS A 88 22.40 -9.86 -1.53
CA LYS A 88 23.65 -10.36 -0.97
C LYS A 88 23.64 -11.87 -0.86
N LEU A 89 24.79 -12.46 -1.17
CA LEU A 89 25.12 -13.85 -0.82
C LEU A 89 25.86 -13.85 0.52
N MET A 90 25.37 -14.66 1.45
CA MET A 90 25.94 -14.85 2.79
C MET A 90 26.27 -16.33 2.97
N GLY A 91 27.43 -16.74 2.45
CA GLY A 91 27.77 -18.16 2.32
C GLY A 91 26.85 -18.81 1.28
N GLU A 92 26.15 -19.86 1.71
CA GLU A 92 25.15 -20.56 0.87
C GLU A 92 23.77 -19.90 0.88
N PHE A 93 23.56 -18.87 1.70
CA PHE A 93 22.28 -18.17 1.79
C PHE A 93 22.22 -17.00 0.81
N PHE A 94 21.05 -16.84 0.19
CA PHE A 94 20.66 -15.67 -0.55
C PHE A 94 19.78 -14.77 0.31
N THR A 95 19.96 -13.46 0.17
CA THR A 95 19.08 -12.43 0.72
C THR A 95 18.88 -11.33 -0.32
N MET A 96 17.67 -10.80 -0.40
CA MET A 96 17.37 -9.66 -1.26
C MET A 96 16.24 -8.82 -0.68
N ILE A 97 16.42 -7.51 -0.73
CA ILE A 97 15.42 -6.52 -0.38
C ILE A 97 15.16 -5.66 -1.62
N MET A 98 13.90 -5.38 -1.91
CA MET A 98 13.48 -4.51 -3.01
C MET A 98 12.49 -3.47 -2.50
N LEU A 99 12.64 -2.23 -2.99
CA LEU A 99 11.60 -1.21 -2.92
C LEU A 99 10.85 -1.22 -4.25
N VAL A 100 9.55 -1.45 -4.19
CA VAL A 100 8.70 -1.61 -5.37
C VAL A 100 7.50 -0.68 -5.25
N ASP A 101 7.18 0.05 -6.31
CA ASP A 101 5.96 0.83 -6.43
C ASP A 101 4.90 0.02 -7.21
N ILE A 102 3.78 -0.22 -6.55
CA ILE A 102 2.63 -0.99 -7.06
C ILE A 102 1.46 -0.07 -7.43
N THR A 103 1.63 1.25 -7.43
CA THR A 103 0.54 2.21 -7.71
C THR A 103 -0.08 2.01 -9.10
N GLN A 104 0.73 1.61 -10.08
CA GLN A 104 0.28 1.34 -11.45
C GLN A 104 -0.17 -0.10 -11.66
N SER A 105 0.00 -0.97 -10.66
CA SER A 105 -0.38 -2.37 -10.77
C SER A 105 -1.90 -2.52 -10.77
N SER A 106 -2.41 -3.41 -11.61
CA SER A 106 -3.79 -3.89 -11.51
C SER A 106 -4.04 -4.84 -10.34
N TYR A 107 -2.98 -5.30 -9.67
CA TYR A 107 -3.04 -6.22 -8.54
C TYR A 107 -3.01 -5.46 -7.22
N SER A 108 -3.84 -5.92 -6.27
CA SER A 108 -3.74 -5.52 -4.88
C SER A 108 -2.50 -6.11 -4.21
N LEU A 109 -2.05 -5.50 -3.10
CA LEU A 109 -0.97 -6.05 -2.28
C LEU A 109 -1.23 -7.52 -1.88
N LYS A 110 -2.48 -7.87 -1.58
CA LYS A 110 -2.84 -9.23 -1.17
C LYS A 110 -2.62 -10.24 -2.31
N GLU A 111 -3.01 -9.90 -3.53
CA GLU A 111 -2.80 -10.77 -4.70
C GLU A 111 -1.31 -10.88 -5.05
N LEU A 112 -0.55 -9.80 -4.90
CA LEU A 112 0.91 -9.84 -5.02
C LEU A 112 1.55 -10.73 -3.96
N GLN A 113 1.09 -10.66 -2.70
CA GLN A 113 1.53 -11.55 -1.63
C GLN A 113 1.24 -13.02 -1.94
N GLU A 114 0.05 -13.31 -2.49
CA GLU A 114 -0.32 -14.66 -2.92
C GLU A 114 0.62 -15.16 -4.03
N LYS A 115 0.89 -14.36 -5.07
CA LYS A 115 1.91 -14.69 -6.10
C LYS A 115 3.30 -14.90 -5.52
N MET A 116 3.72 -14.07 -4.57
CA MET A 116 5.03 -14.22 -3.92
C MET A 116 5.10 -15.49 -3.08
N ASN A 117 4.00 -15.92 -2.45
CA ASN A 117 3.94 -17.18 -1.70
C ASN A 117 4.10 -18.39 -2.62
N GLU A 118 3.48 -18.38 -3.81
CA GLU A 118 3.65 -19.43 -4.82
C GLU A 118 5.13 -19.59 -5.22
N ILE A 119 5.81 -18.48 -5.52
CA ILE A 119 7.25 -18.45 -5.84
C ILE A 119 8.08 -18.91 -4.63
N SER A 120 7.70 -18.49 -3.43
CA SER A 120 8.36 -18.86 -2.17
C SER A 120 8.37 -20.38 -1.99
N ASP A 121 7.23 -21.03 -2.26
CA ASP A 121 7.07 -22.48 -2.14
C ASP A 121 7.80 -23.25 -3.25
N GLU A 122 7.72 -22.78 -4.50
CA GLU A 122 8.43 -23.37 -5.63
C GLU A 122 9.95 -23.37 -5.42
N LEU A 123 10.49 -22.22 -5.02
CA LEU A 123 11.94 -22.01 -4.87
C LEU A 123 12.47 -22.37 -3.48
N LYS A 124 11.60 -22.75 -2.54
CA LYS A 124 11.92 -23.10 -1.14
C LYS A 124 12.68 -22.00 -0.41
N ILE A 125 12.31 -20.75 -0.67
CA ILE A 125 12.80 -19.57 0.05
C ILE A 125 11.66 -18.98 0.89
N LYS A 126 11.93 -17.86 1.56
CA LYS A 126 10.91 -17.02 2.19
C LYS A 126 10.84 -15.70 1.46
N ILE A 127 9.63 -15.22 1.20
CA ILE A 127 9.37 -13.91 0.61
C ILE A 127 8.31 -13.21 1.46
N PHE A 128 8.58 -11.97 1.84
CA PHE A 128 7.68 -11.08 2.55
C PHE A 128 7.46 -9.83 1.71
N LEU A 129 6.21 -9.38 1.62
CA LEU A 129 5.84 -8.16 0.93
C LEU A 129 4.97 -7.31 1.86
N GLN A 130 5.40 -6.10 2.15
CA GLN A 130 4.77 -5.23 3.16
C GLN A 130 4.73 -3.78 2.69
N HIS A 131 3.71 -3.03 3.08
CA HIS A 131 3.69 -1.58 2.84
C HIS A 131 4.92 -0.92 3.47
N GLU A 132 5.55 0.00 2.73
CA GLU A 132 6.68 0.79 3.22
C GLU A 132 6.31 1.60 4.48
N ASP A 133 5.05 2.02 4.59
CA ASP A 133 4.53 2.83 5.70
C ASP A 133 4.71 2.16 7.07
N LEU A 134 4.65 0.82 7.12
CA LEU A 134 4.91 0.06 8.34
C LEU A 134 6.33 0.31 8.88
N PHE A 135 7.29 0.52 7.99
CA PHE A 135 8.69 0.80 8.35
C PHE A 135 8.91 2.27 8.70
N ARG A 136 8.20 3.18 8.02
CA ARG A 136 8.25 4.61 8.35
C ARG A 136 7.73 4.90 9.77
N GLN A 137 6.76 4.12 10.24
CA GLN A 137 6.24 4.23 11.61
C GLN A 137 7.25 3.79 12.68
N MET A 138 8.18 2.86 12.38
CA MET A 138 9.19 2.42 13.35
C MET A 138 10.23 3.51 13.69
N HIS A 139 10.38 4.52 12.85
CA HIS A 139 11.32 5.64 13.03
C HIS A 139 10.70 6.90 13.65
N ARG A 140 9.43 6.87 14.08
CA ARG A 140 8.70 8.01 14.67
C ARG A 140 8.68 8.03 16.22
N ILE A 141 9.72 7.51 16.88
CA ILE A 141 9.85 7.58 18.35
C ILE A 141 10.53 8.88 18.77
#